data_AF-A0A7S2CL70-F1
#
_entry.id   AF-A0A7S2CL70-F1
#
_cell.length_a   1.000
_cell.length_b   1.000
_cell.length_c   1.000
_cell.angle_alpha   90.00
_cell.angle_beta   90.00
_cell.angle_gamma   90.00
#
_symmetry.space_group_name_H-M   'P 1'
#
loop_
_entity.id
_entity.type
_entity.pdbx_description
1 polymer ?
#
loop_
_entity_poly.entity_id
_entity_poly.type
_entity_poly.pdbx_seq_one_letter_code
_entity_poly.pdbx_strand_id
1 'polypeptide(L)'
;MAAEIGLDDEACTGEAFLRLFSGDMTAAPGMESWCTPYALSIMGQPYYNNCPFGNGNGYGDGRAISVGEVIGVESRWELQLKGAGRTPFCRGGDGRAVLRSSIREFLVSEAMHNLRVPTTRALSLIVSEQETVLRPWYSGARNGRDPDVMVEENCAITCRVSPSFMRVGHVDLFSRRVSKALPFSPAQKNAMQELNDIVSHLVSREFPHLRKADTEDDDDDDASSSALTAPLILELLEESAERISHMCSSWLRVGFCQGNFNGDNCLIGGRTMDYGPFGFLDHYDPRFAKWTGSGSHFAFANQPNAGFANWQTLAEALLPLFLHLGGTRREMKDLVARTPDVFVGAMNGVWRSKLGFKEPTGSMQLFAEFEEILRRTRADYTIAWRQLANVVDAAQSDVISGYDDPSLVARLDSAFFGQEQDKLLLDGGAQDGTAEKKAAFERDLAVWIKAWLSALAEESSGLVGVADRLRQENPKFIPREWMLVDAYDAAAKGDMSVIIELHELFETPYAEHTTELTNKYYRRASPEVLNRPGTAFMT
;
A
#
# COMPACT_ATOMS: atom_id res chain seq x y z
N MET A 1 -0.15 11.61 14.09
CA MET A 1 0.03 12.58 12.98
C MET A 1 -0.01 14.04 13.42
N ALA A 2 -1.07 14.54 14.07
CA ALA A 2 -1.18 15.96 14.47
C ALA A 2 0.07 16.51 15.20
N ALA A 3 0.57 15.76 16.19
CA ALA A 3 1.80 16.12 16.91
C ALA A 3 3.05 16.24 16.00
N GLU A 4 3.17 15.42 14.93
CA GLU A 4 4.31 15.46 14.00
C GLU A 4 4.34 16.78 13.20
N ILE A 5 3.19 17.42 13.01
CA ILE A 5 3.05 18.73 12.37
C ILE A 5 2.87 19.88 13.38
N GLY A 6 3.11 19.62 14.67
CA GLY A 6 3.09 20.64 15.73
C GLY A 6 1.70 21.09 16.17
N LEU A 7 0.66 20.29 15.93
CA LEU A 7 -0.69 20.54 16.45
C LEU A 7 -0.92 19.75 17.74
N ASP A 8 -1.46 20.42 18.75
CA ASP A 8 -1.95 19.81 19.99
C ASP A 8 -3.45 19.48 19.94
N ASP A 9 -3.95 18.81 20.98
CA ASP A 9 -5.34 18.36 21.05
C ASP A 9 -6.34 19.53 21.06
N GLU A 10 -5.97 20.67 21.65
CA GLU A 10 -6.81 21.88 21.67
C GLU A 10 -6.94 22.47 20.27
N ALA A 11 -5.84 22.57 19.52
CA ALA A 11 -5.86 23.00 18.13
C ALA A 11 -6.70 22.05 17.26
N CYS A 12 -6.58 20.74 17.44
CA CYS A 12 -7.33 19.74 16.68
C CYS A 12 -8.86 19.76 16.94
N THR A 13 -9.29 20.28 18.09
CA THR A 13 -10.72 20.40 18.44
C THR A 13 -11.29 21.80 18.21
N GLY A 14 -10.45 22.76 17.83
CA GLY A 14 -10.85 24.14 17.58
C GLY A 14 -11.62 24.36 16.28
N GLU A 15 -12.39 25.46 16.24
CA GLU A 15 -13.20 25.84 15.07
C GLU A 15 -12.34 26.08 13.81
N ALA A 16 -11.15 26.67 13.96
CA ALA A 16 -10.24 26.93 12.85
C ALA A 16 -9.77 25.64 12.16
N PHE A 17 -9.52 24.58 12.93
CA PHE A 17 -9.15 23.27 12.40
C PHE A 17 -10.29 22.66 11.61
N LEU A 18 -11.50 22.63 12.19
CA LEU A 18 -12.68 22.14 11.49
C LEU A 18 -12.92 22.91 10.18
N ARG A 19 -12.84 24.24 10.21
CA ARG A 19 -13.01 25.09 9.02
C ARG A 19 -11.96 24.79 7.95
N LEU A 20 -10.67 24.81 8.29
CA LEU A 20 -9.60 24.54 7.34
C LEU A 20 -9.72 23.15 6.70
N PHE A 21 -9.85 22.10 7.51
CA PHE A 21 -9.89 20.73 7.00
C PHE A 21 -11.24 20.33 6.41
N SER A 22 -12.28 21.17 6.55
CA SER A 22 -13.52 21.08 5.77
C SER A 22 -13.47 21.87 4.44
N GLY A 23 -12.36 22.55 4.15
CA GLY A 23 -12.10 23.24 2.89
C GLY A 23 -12.24 24.76 2.94
N ASP A 24 -12.48 25.36 4.10
CA ASP A 24 -12.51 26.82 4.28
C ASP A 24 -11.11 27.38 4.51
N MET A 25 -10.44 27.75 3.42
CA MET A 25 -9.10 28.35 3.43
C MET A 25 -9.01 29.69 4.17
N THR A 26 -10.14 30.37 4.44
CA THR A 26 -10.11 31.63 5.21
C THR A 26 -9.72 31.41 6.68
N ALA A 27 -9.78 30.16 7.16
CA ALA A 27 -9.35 29.78 8.50
C ALA A 27 -7.81 29.74 8.67
N ALA A 28 -7.05 29.74 7.58
CA ALA A 28 -5.58 29.76 7.61
C ALA A 28 -5.00 30.81 6.63
N PRO A 29 -5.08 32.11 6.97
CA PRO A 29 -4.50 33.17 6.14
C PRO A 29 -3.00 32.95 5.95
N GLY A 30 -2.56 32.78 4.70
CA GLY A 30 -1.16 32.49 4.34
C GLY A 30 -0.92 31.09 3.79
N MET A 31 -1.90 30.19 3.90
CA MET A 31 -1.90 28.94 3.15
C MET A 31 -2.48 29.15 1.75
N GLU A 32 -1.84 28.54 0.75
CA GLU A 32 -2.34 28.51 -0.63
C GLU A 32 -2.81 27.10 -0.99
N SER A 33 -3.81 27.02 -1.86
CA SER A 33 -4.33 25.75 -2.33
C SER A 33 -4.00 25.52 -3.80
N TRP A 34 -3.68 24.28 -4.17
CA TRP A 34 -3.39 23.90 -5.56
C TRP A 34 -3.87 22.48 -5.89
N CYS A 35 -3.94 22.20 -7.18
CA CYS A 35 -4.15 20.86 -7.74
C CYS A 35 -3.21 20.71 -8.94
N THR A 36 -2.61 19.53 -9.12
CA THR A 36 -1.57 19.35 -10.15
C THR A 36 -2.05 18.48 -11.32
N PRO A 37 -1.55 18.73 -12.53
CA PRO A 37 -1.67 17.79 -13.64
C PRO A 37 -0.60 16.69 -13.51
N TYR A 38 -0.99 15.45 -13.80
CA TYR A 38 -0.07 14.32 -13.99
C TYR A 38 -0.62 13.39 -15.08
N ALA A 39 0.25 12.60 -15.70
CA ALA A 39 -0.13 11.63 -16.71
C ALA A 39 -0.64 10.32 -16.08
N LEU A 40 -1.51 9.62 -16.81
CA LEU A 40 -1.92 8.26 -16.50
C LEU A 40 -1.08 7.28 -17.34
N SER A 41 -0.53 6.27 -16.68
CA SER A 41 0.05 5.10 -17.31
C SER A 41 -0.37 3.84 -16.55
N ILE A 42 -0.64 2.77 -17.28
CA ILE A 42 -1.05 1.48 -16.70
C ILE A 42 -0.06 0.43 -17.21
N MET A 43 0.70 -0.19 -16.31
CA MET A 43 1.73 -1.18 -16.66
C MET A 43 2.70 -0.68 -17.76
N GLY A 44 3.15 0.57 -17.64
CA GLY A 44 4.03 1.22 -18.63
C GLY A 44 3.34 1.70 -19.91
N GLN A 45 2.05 1.42 -20.11
CA GLN A 45 1.32 1.92 -21.28
C GLN A 45 0.74 3.32 -21.03
N PRO A 46 1.05 4.32 -21.89
CA PRO A 46 0.58 5.67 -21.70
C PRO A 46 -0.88 5.86 -22.14
N TYR A 47 -1.69 6.52 -21.30
CA TYR A 47 -3.07 6.89 -21.61
C TYR A 47 -3.21 8.40 -21.78
N TYR A 48 -3.76 8.84 -22.91
CA TYR A 48 -3.91 10.26 -23.27
C TYR A 48 -5.37 10.72 -23.27
N ASN A 49 -6.31 9.81 -23.57
CA ASN A 49 -7.73 10.13 -23.77
C ASN A 49 -8.46 10.51 -22.48
N ASN A 50 -7.87 10.25 -21.33
CA ASN A 50 -8.42 10.61 -20.02
C ASN A 50 -8.15 12.08 -19.63
N CYS A 51 -7.51 12.86 -20.51
CA CYS A 51 -7.29 14.28 -20.28
C CYS A 51 -8.60 15.08 -20.40
N PRO A 52 -9.05 15.82 -19.36
CA PRO A 52 -10.28 16.60 -19.42
C PRO A 52 -10.20 17.76 -20.41
N PHE A 53 -9.00 18.15 -20.84
CA PHE A 53 -8.78 19.22 -21.81
C PHE A 53 -8.64 18.71 -23.26
N GLY A 54 -8.72 17.39 -23.49
CA GLY A 54 -8.62 16.79 -24.83
C GLY A 54 -7.25 16.91 -25.53
N ASN A 55 -6.23 17.45 -24.84
CA ASN A 55 -4.90 17.71 -25.41
C ASN A 55 -3.81 16.70 -24.97
N GLY A 56 -4.18 15.76 -24.09
CA GLY A 56 -3.27 14.76 -23.51
C GLY A 56 -2.39 15.28 -22.36
N ASN A 57 -2.58 16.53 -21.90
CA ASN A 57 -1.71 17.19 -20.92
C ASN A 57 -2.12 17.06 -19.44
N GLY A 58 -2.98 16.10 -19.08
CA GLY A 58 -3.17 15.78 -17.66
C GLY A 58 -4.41 14.98 -17.33
N TYR A 59 -4.23 13.90 -16.58
CA TYR A 59 -5.28 13.27 -15.78
C TYR A 59 -5.57 14.14 -14.55
N GLY A 60 -4.55 14.34 -13.70
CA GLY A 60 -4.52 15.30 -12.60
C GLY A 60 -5.41 14.99 -11.39
N ASP A 61 -5.29 15.82 -10.35
CA ASP A 61 -6.01 15.68 -9.08
C ASP A 61 -7.51 15.94 -9.25
N GLY A 62 -8.30 14.92 -9.60
CA GLY A 62 -9.72 15.11 -9.92
C GLY A 62 -10.66 15.33 -8.74
N ARG A 63 -10.22 15.02 -7.51
CA ARG A 63 -10.98 15.18 -6.26
C ARG A 63 -10.08 15.40 -5.04
N ALA A 64 -8.86 15.85 -5.28
CA ALA A 64 -7.88 16.15 -4.25
C ALA A 64 -7.40 17.59 -4.45
N ILE A 65 -7.19 18.31 -3.36
CA ILE A 65 -6.72 19.70 -3.37
C ILE A 65 -5.68 19.81 -2.27
N SER A 66 -4.45 20.15 -2.63
CA SER A 66 -3.44 20.49 -1.64
C SER A 66 -3.80 21.86 -1.05
N VAL A 67 -3.68 22.00 0.26
CA VAL A 67 -4.14 23.20 1.01
C VAL A 67 -3.01 23.89 1.75
N GLY A 68 -1.77 23.51 1.48
CA GLY A 68 -0.61 24.12 2.08
C GLY A 68 0.47 23.11 2.42
N GLU A 69 1.63 23.64 2.78
CA GLU A 69 2.71 22.89 3.38
C GLU A 69 2.96 23.39 4.80
N VAL A 70 3.38 22.51 5.68
CA VAL A 70 3.78 22.83 7.06
C VAL A 70 5.16 22.26 7.34
N ILE A 71 5.97 23.00 8.09
CA ILE A 71 7.23 22.47 8.62
C ILE A 71 6.87 21.83 9.96
N GLY A 72 6.86 20.49 9.98
CA GLY A 72 6.68 19.72 11.19
C GLY A 72 7.96 19.65 12.02
N VAL A 73 7.97 18.79 13.03
CA VAL A 73 9.08 18.66 13.98
C VAL A 73 10.38 18.24 13.29
N GLU A 74 10.31 17.28 12.37
CA GLU A 74 11.48 16.71 11.69
C GLU A 74 11.46 16.89 10.16
N SER A 75 10.32 17.27 9.59
CA SER A 75 10.11 17.19 8.14
C SER A 75 9.06 18.19 7.66
N ARG A 76 9.18 18.57 6.39
CA ARG A 76 8.13 19.33 5.70
C ARG A 76 7.03 18.38 5.24
N TRP A 77 5.78 18.75 5.47
CA TRP A 77 4.59 17.99 5.09
C TRP A 77 3.70 18.80 4.15
N GLU A 78 3.24 18.17 3.08
CA GLU A 78 2.16 18.68 2.24
C GLU A 78 0.82 18.16 2.78
N LEU A 79 -0.16 19.06 2.92
CA LEU A 79 -1.52 18.75 3.37
C LEU A 79 -2.46 18.70 2.17
N GLN A 80 -3.18 17.60 1.99
CA GLN A 80 -4.06 17.43 0.84
C GLN A 80 -5.44 16.91 1.24
N LEU A 81 -6.47 17.69 0.94
CA LEU A 81 -7.87 17.35 1.21
C LEU A 81 -8.44 16.52 0.05
N LYS A 82 -8.89 15.31 0.35
CA LYS A 82 -9.60 14.45 -0.61
C LYS A 82 -11.10 14.57 -0.39
N GLY A 83 -11.84 14.97 -1.42
CA GLY A 83 -13.28 15.22 -1.35
C GLY A 83 -13.68 16.69 -1.15
N ALA A 84 -12.71 17.61 -1.09
CA ALA A 84 -12.96 19.03 -0.84
C ALA A 84 -13.71 19.78 -1.97
N GLY A 85 -13.85 19.18 -3.15
CA GLY A 85 -14.66 19.73 -4.24
C GLY A 85 -14.05 19.53 -5.62
N ARG A 86 -14.67 20.20 -6.60
CA ARG A 86 -14.28 20.10 -8.00
C ARG A 86 -12.96 20.80 -8.27
N THR A 87 -12.16 20.19 -9.13
CA THR A 87 -10.95 20.77 -9.71
C THR A 87 -11.09 20.82 -11.23
N PRO A 88 -10.19 21.52 -11.96
CA PRO A 88 -10.11 21.42 -13.42
C PRO A 88 -9.91 19.97 -13.92
N PHE A 89 -9.47 19.06 -13.05
CA PHE A 89 -9.13 17.68 -13.35
C PHE A 89 -10.26 16.68 -13.01
N CYS A 90 -11.44 17.15 -12.59
CA CYS A 90 -12.55 16.29 -12.12
C CYS A 90 -13.16 15.39 -13.20
N ARG A 91 -12.89 15.63 -14.50
CA ARG A 91 -13.30 14.78 -15.63
C ARG A 91 -14.82 14.46 -15.65
N GLY A 92 -15.64 15.43 -15.27
CA GLY A 92 -17.10 15.29 -15.19
C GLY A 92 -17.61 14.75 -13.85
N GLY A 93 -16.72 14.38 -12.92
CA GLY A 93 -17.08 14.05 -11.55
C GLY A 93 -17.43 15.29 -10.69
N ASP A 94 -18.00 15.02 -9.53
CA ASP A 94 -18.42 16.04 -8.54
C ASP A 94 -17.28 16.52 -7.62
N GLY A 95 -16.13 15.85 -7.63
CA GLY A 95 -15.00 16.18 -6.76
C GLY A 95 -15.21 15.81 -5.28
N ARG A 96 -16.28 15.07 -4.95
CA ARG A 96 -16.62 14.66 -3.57
C ARG A 96 -16.13 13.25 -3.26
N ALA A 97 -15.78 13.05 -1.99
CA ALA A 97 -15.59 11.73 -1.40
C ALA A 97 -16.76 11.46 -0.43
N VAL A 98 -17.08 10.18 -0.22
CA VAL A 98 -18.15 9.76 0.68
C VAL A 98 -17.61 9.17 1.97
N LEU A 99 -18.45 9.11 3.00
CA LEU A 99 -18.11 8.65 4.34
C LEU A 99 -17.36 7.31 4.33
N ARG A 100 -17.88 6.29 3.65
CA ARG A 100 -17.24 4.96 3.60
C ARG A 100 -15.82 5.00 3.03
N SER A 101 -15.60 5.74 1.93
CA SER A 101 -14.27 5.80 1.30
C SER A 101 -13.29 6.57 2.17
N SER A 102 -13.79 7.58 2.88
CA SER A 102 -12.99 8.45 3.74
C SER A 102 -12.57 7.74 5.03
N ILE A 103 -13.48 6.98 5.67
CA ILE A 103 -13.17 6.12 6.83
C ILE A 103 -12.11 5.09 6.47
N ARG A 104 -12.26 4.43 5.32
CA ARG A 104 -11.30 3.42 4.85
C ARG A 104 -9.92 4.02 4.64
N GLU A 105 -9.82 5.16 3.99
CA GLU A 105 -8.54 5.83 3.76
C GLU A 105 -7.93 6.33 5.08
N PHE A 106 -8.73 6.90 5.97
CA PHE A 106 -8.28 7.36 7.28
C PHE A 106 -7.69 6.21 8.13
N LEU A 107 -8.47 5.16 8.37
CA LEU A 107 -8.05 4.03 9.21
C LEU A 107 -6.87 3.27 8.59
N VAL A 108 -6.90 3.02 7.28
CA VAL A 108 -5.89 2.17 6.65
C VAL A 108 -4.58 2.92 6.41
N SER A 109 -4.60 4.25 6.22
CA SER A 109 -3.36 5.04 6.18
C SER A 109 -2.56 4.87 7.48
N GLU A 110 -3.22 5.05 8.64
CA GLU A 110 -2.56 4.93 9.93
C GLU A 110 -2.23 3.47 10.29
N ALA A 111 -3.11 2.52 9.98
CA ALA A 111 -2.81 1.10 10.16
C ALA A 111 -1.59 0.67 9.34
N MET A 112 -1.44 1.13 8.10
CA MET A 112 -0.29 0.82 7.25
C MET A 112 1.01 1.40 7.82
N HIS A 113 0.95 2.60 8.39
CA HIS A 113 2.09 3.19 9.11
C HIS A 113 2.52 2.30 10.29
N ASN A 114 1.58 1.90 11.14
CA ASN A 114 1.87 1.05 12.31
C ASN A 114 2.22 -0.40 11.95
N LEU A 115 1.75 -0.87 10.79
CA LEU A 115 2.21 -2.11 10.14
C LEU A 115 3.62 -1.98 9.56
N ARG A 116 4.27 -0.81 9.64
CA ARG A 116 5.59 -0.51 9.07
C ARG A 116 5.63 -0.63 7.55
N VAL A 117 4.54 -0.26 6.90
CA VAL A 117 4.48 -0.10 5.44
C VAL A 117 4.64 1.38 5.12
N PRO A 118 5.61 1.77 4.26
CA PRO A 118 5.72 3.15 3.80
C PRO A 118 4.39 3.64 3.21
N THR A 119 3.86 4.75 3.73
CA THR A 119 2.53 5.23 3.37
C THR A 119 2.35 6.73 3.59
N THR A 120 1.39 7.34 2.87
CA THR A 120 0.81 8.62 3.24
C THR A 120 0.03 8.48 4.55
N ARG A 121 0.05 9.52 5.38
CA ARG A 121 -0.62 9.54 6.68
C ARG A 121 -1.98 10.23 6.58
N ALA A 122 -2.85 10.00 7.56
CA ALA A 122 -4.13 10.68 7.68
C ALA A 122 -4.12 11.61 8.90
N LEU A 123 -4.48 12.88 8.68
CA LEU A 123 -4.55 13.89 9.74
C LEU A 123 -5.96 14.04 10.30
N SER A 124 -6.97 14.04 9.44
CA SER A 124 -8.36 14.26 9.85
C SER A 124 -9.36 13.60 8.92
N LEU A 125 -10.53 13.31 9.47
CA LEU A 125 -11.74 12.87 8.77
C LEU A 125 -12.90 13.76 9.22
N ILE A 126 -13.44 14.56 8.30
CA ILE A 126 -14.58 15.45 8.56
C ILE A 126 -15.77 14.98 7.74
N VAL A 127 -16.90 14.76 8.40
CA VAL A 127 -18.14 14.29 7.79
C VAL A 127 -19.10 15.46 7.66
N SER A 128 -19.71 15.62 6.49
CA SER A 128 -20.78 16.58 6.30
C SER A 128 -22.08 16.02 6.85
N GLU A 129 -22.77 16.81 7.66
CA GLU A 129 -24.12 16.49 8.16
C GLU A 129 -25.23 16.93 7.18
N GLN A 130 -24.88 17.72 6.16
CA GLN A 130 -25.85 18.34 5.25
C GLN A 130 -25.68 17.94 3.79
N GLU A 131 -24.45 17.66 3.36
CA GLU A 131 -24.14 17.36 1.95
C GLU A 131 -24.07 15.84 1.74
N THR A 132 -24.91 15.35 0.85
CA THR A 132 -24.95 13.96 0.40
C THR A 132 -24.71 13.88 -1.10
N VAL A 133 -24.21 12.74 -1.58
CA VAL A 133 -24.05 12.46 -3.00
C VAL A 133 -24.45 11.03 -3.33
N LEU A 134 -24.97 10.83 -4.53
CA LEU A 134 -25.26 9.49 -5.04
C LEU A 134 -23.97 8.77 -5.41
N ARG A 135 -23.83 7.52 -4.97
CA ARG A 135 -22.74 6.63 -5.38
C ARG A 135 -23.26 5.26 -5.79
N PRO A 136 -22.57 4.58 -6.72
CA PRO A 136 -22.88 3.20 -7.04
C PRO A 136 -22.66 2.29 -5.83
N TRP A 137 -23.59 1.37 -5.65
CA TRP A 137 -23.63 0.38 -4.57
C TRP A 137 -24.27 -0.93 -5.04
N TYR A 138 -24.27 -1.92 -4.16
CA TYR A 138 -24.69 -3.28 -4.46
C TYR A 138 -25.91 -3.65 -3.60
N SER A 139 -27.00 -4.05 -4.24
CA SER A 139 -28.29 -4.30 -3.59
C SER A 139 -28.32 -5.58 -2.74
N GLY A 140 -27.36 -6.49 -2.92
CA GLY A 140 -27.31 -7.74 -2.18
C GLY A 140 -25.96 -8.47 -2.24
N ALA A 141 -25.91 -9.61 -1.55
CA ALA A 141 -24.77 -10.51 -1.52
C ALA A 141 -24.56 -11.21 -2.88
N ARG A 142 -23.33 -11.16 -3.43
CA ARG A 142 -22.82 -11.96 -4.57
C ARG A 142 -23.44 -11.82 -5.98
N ASN A 143 -24.42 -10.95 -6.24
CA ASN A 143 -25.18 -11.04 -7.51
C ASN A 143 -24.78 -10.09 -8.65
N GLY A 144 -23.66 -9.36 -8.57
CA GLY A 144 -23.23 -8.47 -9.65
C GLY A 144 -21.73 -8.26 -9.73
N ARG A 145 -21.18 -8.29 -10.94
CA ARG A 145 -19.80 -7.87 -11.24
C ARG A 145 -19.63 -6.36 -11.06
N ASP A 146 -20.71 -5.62 -11.30
CA ASP A 146 -20.81 -4.17 -11.25
C ASP A 146 -21.90 -3.75 -10.26
N PRO A 147 -21.78 -2.55 -9.65
CA PRO A 147 -22.82 -2.00 -8.78
C PRO A 147 -24.14 -1.88 -9.52
N ASP A 148 -25.25 -2.27 -8.90
CA ASP A 148 -26.58 -2.36 -9.50
C ASP A 148 -27.58 -1.34 -8.94
N VAL A 149 -27.22 -0.61 -7.88
CA VAL A 149 -28.04 0.43 -7.27
C VAL A 149 -27.23 1.70 -7.03
N MET A 150 -27.93 2.83 -6.89
CA MET A 150 -27.34 4.08 -6.39
C MET A 150 -27.83 4.31 -4.98
N VAL A 151 -26.93 4.63 -4.07
CA VAL A 151 -27.26 4.99 -2.68
C VAL A 151 -26.79 6.40 -2.40
N GLU A 152 -27.56 7.10 -1.58
CA GLU A 152 -27.19 8.41 -1.07
C GLU A 152 -26.25 8.23 0.13
N GLU A 153 -25.11 8.89 0.09
CA GLU A 153 -24.11 8.81 1.16
C GLU A 153 -23.64 10.22 1.56
N ASN A 154 -23.39 10.42 2.85
CA ASN A 154 -22.79 11.65 3.35
C ASN A 154 -21.44 11.91 2.69
N CYS A 155 -21.21 13.16 2.29
CA CYS A 155 -19.90 13.62 1.90
C CYS A 155 -18.97 13.61 3.10
N ALA A 156 -17.71 13.30 2.85
CA ALA A 156 -16.66 13.41 3.85
C ALA A 156 -15.36 13.87 3.19
N ILE A 157 -14.51 14.52 3.98
CA ILE A 157 -13.20 15.00 3.58
C ILE A 157 -12.16 14.32 4.46
N THR A 158 -11.17 13.69 3.84
CA THR A 158 -9.98 13.19 4.53
C THR A 158 -8.81 14.10 4.20
N CYS A 159 -8.12 14.61 5.23
CA CYS A 159 -6.83 15.25 5.04
C CYS A 159 -5.73 14.21 5.06
N ARG A 160 -5.17 13.90 3.89
CA ARG A 160 -3.96 13.08 3.78
C ARG A 160 -2.73 13.96 3.81
N VAL A 161 -1.65 13.45 4.40
CA VAL A 161 -0.40 14.19 4.55
C VAL A 161 0.79 13.33 4.14
N SER A 162 1.76 13.95 3.48
CA SER A 162 2.96 13.27 2.96
C SER A 162 4.10 14.28 2.83
N PRO A 163 5.38 13.86 2.94
CA PRO A 163 6.50 14.76 2.65
C PRO A 163 6.44 15.33 1.22
N SER A 164 5.95 14.53 0.27
CA SER A 164 5.50 14.99 -1.04
C SER A 164 4.51 14.00 -1.67
N PHE A 165 3.69 14.51 -2.59
CA PHE A 165 2.79 13.73 -3.45
C PHE A 165 3.33 13.60 -4.89
N MET A 166 4.65 13.68 -5.09
CA MET A 166 5.26 13.47 -6.40
C MET A 166 5.10 12.02 -6.88
N ARG A 167 4.57 11.89 -8.10
CA ARG A 167 4.13 10.62 -8.72
C ARG A 167 4.97 10.36 -9.95
N VAL A 168 5.10 9.10 -10.36
CA VAL A 168 5.66 8.76 -11.69
C VAL A 168 4.93 9.52 -12.79
N GLY A 169 3.60 9.61 -12.71
CA GLY A 169 2.77 10.38 -13.64
C GLY A 169 3.13 11.87 -13.75
N HIS A 170 3.68 12.51 -12.71
CA HIS A 170 4.12 13.91 -12.81
C HIS A 170 5.30 14.05 -13.77
N VAL A 171 6.36 13.26 -13.58
CA VAL A 171 7.55 13.30 -14.43
C VAL A 171 7.23 12.83 -15.86
N ASP A 172 6.43 11.76 -15.98
CA ASP A 172 5.97 11.24 -17.27
C ASP A 172 5.22 12.29 -18.09
N LEU A 173 4.34 13.09 -17.46
CA LEU A 173 3.63 14.17 -18.15
C LEU A 173 4.58 15.17 -18.82
N PHE A 174 5.58 15.68 -18.10
CA PHE A 174 6.53 16.66 -18.64
C PHE A 174 7.45 16.03 -19.69
N SER A 175 7.84 14.77 -19.51
CA SER A 175 8.60 14.03 -20.52
C SER A 175 7.84 13.83 -21.84
N ARG A 176 6.53 13.55 -21.77
CA ARG A 176 5.65 13.47 -22.96
C ARG A 176 5.59 14.80 -23.71
N ARG A 177 5.64 15.96 -23.01
CA ARG A 177 5.69 17.28 -23.65
C ARG A 177 6.97 17.47 -24.46
N VAL A 178 8.12 17.09 -23.90
CA VAL A 178 9.41 17.12 -24.61
C VAL A 178 9.34 16.26 -25.87
N SER A 179 8.78 15.06 -25.74
CA SER A 179 8.69 14.08 -26.84
C SER A 179 7.72 14.50 -27.95
N LYS A 180 6.66 15.25 -27.62
CA LYS A 180 5.65 15.74 -28.58
C LYS A 180 6.11 16.99 -29.33
N ALA A 181 7.01 17.79 -28.75
CA ALA A 181 7.49 19.01 -29.35
C ALA A 181 8.40 18.73 -30.57
N LEU A 182 8.36 19.62 -31.57
CA LEU A 182 9.23 19.50 -32.74
C LEU A 182 10.71 19.57 -32.31
N PRO A 183 11.59 18.66 -32.80
CA PRO A 183 13.01 18.68 -32.47
C PRO A 183 13.66 20.04 -32.76
N PHE A 184 14.50 20.50 -31.82
CA PHE A 184 15.24 21.77 -31.88
C PHE A 184 14.37 23.05 -31.89
N SER A 185 13.06 22.93 -31.69
CA SER A 185 12.15 24.09 -31.62
C SER A 185 12.23 24.81 -30.27
N PRO A 186 11.85 26.11 -30.19
CA PRO A 186 11.68 26.81 -28.92
C PRO A 186 10.72 26.07 -27.97
N ALA A 187 9.66 25.45 -28.50
CA ALA A 187 8.71 24.67 -27.71
C ALA A 187 9.37 23.46 -27.04
N GLN A 188 10.29 22.76 -27.72
CA GLN A 188 11.02 21.65 -27.12
C GLN A 188 11.98 22.13 -26.03
N LYS A 189 12.66 23.26 -26.23
CA LYS A 189 13.54 23.86 -25.21
C LYS A 189 12.75 24.21 -23.95
N ASN A 190 11.59 24.84 -24.10
CA ASN A 190 10.71 25.16 -22.98
C ASN A 190 10.22 23.89 -22.27
N ALA A 191 9.78 22.87 -23.00
CA ALA A 191 9.35 21.61 -22.40
C ALA A 191 10.50 20.89 -21.67
N MET A 192 11.74 20.98 -22.17
CA MET A 192 12.91 20.43 -21.50
C MET A 192 13.21 21.18 -20.21
N GLN A 193 13.07 22.52 -20.20
CA GLN A 193 13.18 23.31 -18.98
C GLN A 193 12.12 22.93 -17.96
N GLU A 194 10.85 22.78 -18.37
CA GLU A 194 9.78 22.33 -17.48
C GLU A 194 10.08 20.93 -16.88
N LEU A 195 10.62 20.01 -17.69
CA LEU A 195 11.06 18.69 -17.22
C LEU A 195 12.22 18.81 -16.22
N ASN A 196 13.20 19.68 -16.47
CA ASN A 196 14.28 19.96 -15.53
C ASN A 196 13.73 20.51 -14.20
N ASP A 197 12.78 21.45 -14.25
CA ASP A 197 12.23 22.11 -13.08
C ASP A 197 11.44 21.13 -12.20
N ILE A 198 10.58 20.30 -12.82
CA ILE A 198 9.80 19.31 -12.06
C ILE A 198 10.70 18.23 -11.44
N VAL A 199 11.79 17.84 -12.11
CA VAL A 199 12.76 16.88 -11.55
C VAL A 199 13.62 17.53 -10.46
N SER A 200 13.96 18.80 -10.61
CA SER A 200 14.67 19.57 -9.57
C SER A 200 13.81 19.68 -8.31
N HIS A 201 12.51 19.93 -8.48
CA HIS A 201 11.53 19.92 -7.40
C HIS A 201 11.41 18.52 -6.76
N LEU A 202 11.26 17.46 -7.57
CA LEU A 202 11.25 16.07 -7.09
C LEU A 202 12.45 15.76 -6.19
N VAL A 203 13.68 16.06 -6.65
CA VAL A 203 14.90 15.84 -5.86
C VAL A 203 14.83 16.62 -4.55
N SER A 204 14.44 17.90 -4.58
CA SER A 204 14.37 18.73 -3.38
C SER A 204 13.38 18.21 -2.33
N ARG A 205 12.28 17.55 -2.76
CA ARG A 205 11.22 17.11 -1.86
C ARG A 205 11.38 15.66 -1.41
N GLU A 206 11.89 14.79 -2.26
CA GLU A 206 11.97 13.34 -1.99
C GLU A 206 13.37 12.82 -1.70
N PHE A 207 14.39 13.48 -2.27
CA PHE A 207 15.78 13.04 -2.24
C PHE A 207 16.74 14.21 -1.95
N PRO A 208 16.48 15.05 -0.93
CA PRO A 208 17.29 16.25 -0.69
C PRO A 208 18.76 15.92 -0.42
N HIS A 209 19.04 14.75 0.17
CA HIS A 209 20.39 14.26 0.47
C HIS A 209 21.22 13.90 -0.77
N LEU A 210 20.60 13.73 -1.94
CA LEU A 210 21.33 13.51 -3.20
C LEU A 210 21.93 14.80 -3.77
N ARG A 211 21.51 15.96 -3.27
CA ARG A 211 22.21 17.22 -3.56
C ARG A 211 23.48 17.23 -2.70
N LYS A 212 24.65 17.11 -3.33
CA LYS A 212 25.93 17.25 -2.62
C LYS A 212 25.95 18.62 -1.94
N ALA A 213 26.42 18.67 -0.69
CA ALA A 213 26.81 19.93 -0.09
C ALA A 213 27.97 20.47 -0.94
N ASP A 214 27.85 21.72 -1.40
CA ASP A 214 28.98 22.43 -1.96
C ASP A 214 30.11 22.34 -0.93
N THR A 215 31.26 21.82 -1.35
CA THR A 215 32.47 21.73 -0.52
C THR A 215 32.81 23.11 0.03
N GLU A 216 33.24 23.19 1.29
CA GLU A 216 33.55 24.40 2.07
C GLU A 216 34.63 25.35 1.49
N ASP A 217 35.02 25.21 0.21
CA ASP A 217 36.13 25.94 -0.42
C ASP A 217 35.71 26.94 -1.51
N ASP A 218 34.41 27.15 -1.78
CA ASP A 218 33.96 28.18 -2.73
C ASP A 218 33.38 29.41 -1.98
N ASP A 219 34.25 30.41 -1.78
CA ASP A 219 33.96 31.77 -1.28
C ASP A 219 33.15 32.63 -2.28
N ASP A 220 32.32 32.02 -3.13
CA ASP A 220 31.40 32.74 -4.02
C ASP A 220 29.95 32.54 -3.53
N ASP A 221 29.36 33.65 -3.06
CA ASP A 221 27.96 33.85 -2.68
C ASP A 221 26.99 33.65 -3.87
N ASP A 222 27.05 32.51 -4.56
CA ASP A 222 26.02 32.08 -5.51
C ASP A 222 25.45 30.74 -5.05
N ALA A 223 24.31 30.78 -4.36
CA ALA A 223 23.55 29.63 -3.88
C ALA A 223 22.95 28.77 -5.03
N SER A 224 23.62 28.68 -6.18
CA SER A 224 23.12 28.17 -7.45
C SER A 224 23.72 26.84 -7.93
N SER A 225 24.58 26.17 -7.18
CA SER A 225 25.20 24.90 -7.60
C SER A 225 24.29 23.66 -7.34
N SER A 226 22.98 23.85 -7.21
CA SER A 226 21.98 22.76 -7.08
C SER A 226 21.56 22.12 -8.42
N ALA A 227 22.41 22.17 -9.44
CA ALA A 227 22.06 21.73 -10.80
C ALA A 227 21.92 20.20 -10.88
N LEU A 228 20.94 19.73 -11.65
CA LEU A 228 20.81 18.30 -11.94
C LEU A 228 21.99 17.83 -12.80
N THR A 229 22.50 16.64 -12.50
CA THR A 229 23.57 16.00 -13.26
C THR A 229 23.14 14.60 -13.69
N ALA A 230 23.75 14.06 -14.75
CA ALA A 230 23.47 12.69 -15.18
C ALA A 230 23.70 11.64 -14.06
N PRO A 231 24.80 11.67 -13.28
CA PRO A 231 24.97 10.78 -12.13
C PRO A 231 23.86 10.88 -11.08
N LEU A 232 23.43 12.09 -10.73
CA LEU A 232 22.34 12.30 -9.76
C LEU A 232 21.03 11.66 -10.23
N ILE A 233 20.73 11.71 -11.54
CA ILE A 233 19.54 11.05 -12.10
C ILE A 233 19.61 9.52 -11.94
N LEU A 234 20.81 8.93 -12.07
CA LEU A 234 21.00 7.49 -11.84
C LEU A 234 20.81 7.16 -10.35
N GLU A 235 21.40 7.93 -9.44
CA GLU A 235 21.25 7.76 -7.99
C GLU A 235 19.77 7.88 -7.55
N LEU A 236 19.05 8.88 -8.09
CA LEU A 236 17.60 9.02 -7.86
C LEU A 236 16.82 7.80 -8.32
N LEU A 237 17.17 7.25 -9.49
CA LEU A 237 16.48 6.07 -10.03
C LEU A 237 16.78 4.82 -9.21
N GLU A 238 18.01 4.64 -8.74
CA GLU A 238 18.40 3.55 -7.85
C GLU A 238 17.63 3.61 -6.52
N GLU A 239 17.65 4.75 -5.85
CA GLU A 239 16.96 4.90 -4.56
C GLU A 239 15.43 4.81 -4.71
N SER A 240 14.87 5.33 -5.81
CA SER A 240 13.45 5.13 -6.15
C SER A 240 13.10 3.66 -6.35
N ALA A 241 13.97 2.86 -7.00
CA ALA A 241 13.75 1.42 -7.15
C ALA A 241 13.74 0.71 -5.79
N GLU A 242 14.65 1.06 -4.89
CA GLU A 242 14.71 0.51 -3.54
C GLU A 242 13.45 0.85 -2.73
N ARG A 243 13.04 2.13 -2.72
CA ARG A 243 11.84 2.58 -1.99
C ARG A 243 10.56 1.94 -2.54
N ILE A 244 10.38 1.89 -3.87
CA ILE A 244 9.20 1.29 -4.51
C ILE A 244 9.18 -0.23 -4.29
N SER A 245 10.33 -0.91 -4.42
CA SER A 245 10.40 -2.36 -4.18
C SER A 245 10.11 -2.72 -2.73
N HIS A 246 10.63 -1.95 -1.76
CA HIS A 246 10.35 -2.12 -0.33
C HIS A 246 8.86 -1.89 0.00
N MET A 247 8.23 -0.88 -0.61
CA MET A 247 6.79 -0.66 -0.47
C MET A 247 5.99 -1.85 -0.99
N CYS A 248 6.29 -2.31 -2.21
CA CYS A 248 5.57 -3.43 -2.84
C CYS A 248 5.77 -4.74 -2.07
N SER A 249 6.98 -5.03 -1.59
CA SER A 249 7.25 -6.22 -0.79
C SER A 249 6.59 -6.11 0.60
N SER A 250 6.53 -4.93 1.19
CA SER A 250 5.78 -4.68 2.43
C SER A 250 4.27 -4.91 2.27
N TRP A 251 3.69 -4.63 1.10
CA TRP A 251 2.30 -5.01 0.82
C TRP A 251 2.11 -6.52 0.86
N LEU A 252 3.01 -7.27 0.23
CA LEU A 252 3.01 -8.72 0.30
C LEU A 252 3.12 -9.19 1.75
N ARG A 253 4.01 -8.59 2.54
CA ARG A 253 4.27 -8.97 3.94
C ARG A 253 3.02 -9.00 4.80
N VAL A 254 2.16 -8.01 4.64
CA VAL A 254 0.95 -7.81 5.47
C VAL A 254 -0.34 -8.27 4.76
N GLY A 255 -0.23 -8.85 3.56
CA GLY A 255 -1.38 -9.32 2.80
C GLY A 255 -2.21 -8.21 2.16
N PHE A 256 -1.64 -7.03 1.92
CA PHE A 256 -2.31 -5.90 1.27
C PHE A 256 -2.26 -6.00 -0.26
N CYS A 257 -3.38 -5.69 -0.92
CA CYS A 257 -3.50 -5.54 -2.36
C CYS A 257 -4.05 -4.15 -2.68
N GLN A 258 -3.26 -3.30 -3.36
CA GLN A 258 -3.62 -1.90 -3.63
C GLN A 258 -4.77 -1.77 -4.64
N GLY A 259 -4.81 -2.66 -5.65
CA GLY A 259 -5.95 -2.83 -6.57
C GLY A 259 -6.05 -1.81 -7.72
N ASN A 260 -5.24 -0.77 -7.79
CA ASN A 260 -5.21 0.19 -8.91
C ASN A 260 -3.83 0.90 -8.99
N PHE A 261 -2.75 0.11 -9.05
CA PHE A 261 -1.38 0.59 -8.87
C PHE A 261 -0.78 1.10 -10.19
N ASN A 262 -1.47 2.07 -10.79
CA ASN A 262 -1.05 2.79 -11.98
C ASN A 262 0.11 3.75 -11.69
N GLY A 263 0.75 4.30 -12.73
CA GLY A 263 1.84 5.26 -12.59
C GLY A 263 1.42 6.59 -11.94
N ASP A 264 0.14 6.97 -12.00
CA ASP A 264 -0.38 8.10 -11.23
C ASP A 264 -0.55 7.78 -9.74
N ASN A 265 -0.68 6.51 -9.36
CA ASN A 265 -0.76 6.07 -7.96
C ASN A 265 0.59 5.60 -7.40
N CYS A 266 1.66 5.67 -8.20
CA CYS A 266 3.02 5.35 -7.77
C CYS A 266 3.76 6.61 -7.35
N LEU A 267 3.87 6.84 -6.04
CA LEU A 267 4.75 7.87 -5.51
C LEU A 267 6.20 7.48 -5.74
N ILE A 268 6.98 8.42 -6.27
CA ILE A 268 8.40 8.19 -6.59
C ILE A 268 9.21 7.91 -5.30
N GLY A 269 8.75 8.46 -4.18
CA GLY A 269 9.32 8.18 -2.86
C GLY A 269 8.96 6.82 -2.26
N GLY A 270 8.27 5.93 -3.00
CA GLY A 270 7.93 4.58 -2.53
C GLY A 270 7.04 4.56 -1.28
N ARG A 271 5.93 5.31 -1.32
CA ARG A 271 4.91 5.31 -0.26
C ARG A 271 3.55 4.96 -0.83
N THR A 272 2.81 4.15 -0.07
CA THR A 272 1.44 3.76 -0.39
C THR A 272 0.56 5.00 -0.40
N MET A 273 -0.28 5.13 -1.42
CA MET A 273 -1.28 6.20 -1.49
C MET A 273 -2.55 5.74 -2.21
N ASP A 274 -3.56 6.62 -2.18
CA ASP A 274 -4.84 6.46 -2.87
C ASP A 274 -5.55 5.14 -2.53
N TYR A 275 -6.03 5.08 -1.29
CA TYR A 275 -6.79 3.96 -0.74
C TYR A 275 -8.20 3.87 -1.34
N GLY A 276 -8.29 3.48 -2.61
CA GLY A 276 -9.53 3.22 -3.32
C GLY A 276 -9.96 1.75 -3.22
N PRO A 277 -9.83 0.96 -4.31
CA PRO A 277 -10.24 -0.43 -4.32
C PRO A 277 -9.18 -1.38 -3.72
N PHE A 278 -8.63 -1.04 -2.56
CA PHE A 278 -7.68 -1.91 -1.87
C PHE A 278 -8.39 -3.01 -1.08
N GLY A 279 -7.68 -4.10 -0.79
CA GLY A 279 -8.13 -5.13 0.14
C GLY A 279 -6.96 -5.82 0.84
N PHE A 280 -7.21 -6.30 2.05
CA PHE A 280 -6.31 -7.26 2.70
C PHE A 280 -6.81 -8.68 2.44
N LEU A 281 -5.89 -9.62 2.30
CA LEU A 281 -6.21 -11.04 2.18
C LEU A 281 -6.86 -11.53 3.48
N ASP A 282 -8.11 -11.99 3.37
CA ASP A 282 -8.64 -12.96 4.33
C ASP A 282 -8.03 -14.32 4.03
N HIS A 283 -8.42 -14.92 2.90
CA HIS A 283 -7.86 -16.18 2.40
C HIS A 283 -6.70 -15.92 1.45
N TYR A 284 -5.67 -16.75 1.51
CA TYR A 284 -4.58 -16.67 0.56
C TYR A 284 -5.05 -17.03 -0.87
N ASP A 285 -4.93 -16.05 -1.77
CA ASP A 285 -5.05 -16.22 -3.21
C ASP A 285 -4.01 -15.30 -3.88
N PRO A 286 -2.98 -15.84 -4.56
CA PRO A 286 -1.97 -15.01 -5.22
C PRO A 286 -2.55 -14.13 -6.33
N ARG A 287 -3.73 -14.48 -6.86
CA ARG A 287 -4.44 -13.75 -7.91
C ARG A 287 -5.45 -12.74 -7.34
N PHE A 288 -5.55 -12.61 -6.01
CA PHE A 288 -6.49 -11.71 -5.38
C PHE A 288 -6.32 -10.28 -5.90
N ALA A 289 -7.40 -9.74 -6.43
CA ALA A 289 -7.57 -8.34 -6.76
C ALA A 289 -9.00 -7.98 -6.39
N LYS A 290 -9.23 -6.76 -5.89
CA LYS A 290 -10.56 -6.35 -5.40
C LYS A 290 -11.38 -5.56 -6.42
N TRP A 291 -10.75 -4.95 -7.42
CA TRP A 291 -11.45 -4.30 -8.53
C TRP A 291 -11.31 -5.06 -9.84
N THR A 292 -12.42 -5.28 -10.57
CA THR A 292 -12.44 -6.13 -11.77
C THR A 292 -11.55 -5.59 -12.89
N GLY A 293 -11.46 -4.27 -13.00
CA GLY A 293 -10.58 -3.62 -13.96
C GLY A 293 -9.09 -3.74 -13.64
N SER A 294 -8.73 -4.26 -12.46
CA SER A 294 -7.33 -4.59 -12.12
C SER A 294 -6.77 -5.68 -13.01
N GLY A 295 -7.64 -6.57 -13.50
CA GLY A 295 -7.25 -7.81 -14.15
C GLY A 295 -6.25 -8.61 -13.31
N SER A 296 -5.38 -9.37 -13.98
CA SER A 296 -4.22 -10.03 -13.34
C SER A 296 -3.06 -9.07 -13.09
N HIS A 297 -3.09 -7.85 -13.65
CA HIS A 297 -1.98 -6.91 -13.61
C HIS A 297 -1.71 -6.36 -12.21
N PHE A 298 -2.76 -6.09 -11.42
CA PHE A 298 -2.63 -5.65 -10.01
C PHE A 298 -3.07 -6.71 -9.01
N ALA A 299 -3.00 -7.99 -9.39
CA ALA A 299 -3.20 -9.08 -8.44
C ALA A 299 -2.14 -9.05 -7.33
N PHE A 300 -2.49 -9.58 -6.16
CA PHE A 300 -1.68 -9.57 -4.94
C PHE A 300 -0.22 -9.94 -5.21
N ALA A 301 0.05 -11.11 -5.80
CA ALA A 301 1.40 -11.59 -6.05
C ALA A 301 2.12 -10.85 -7.20
N ASN A 302 1.39 -10.11 -8.04
CA ASN A 302 1.97 -9.38 -9.17
C ASN A 302 2.36 -7.93 -8.83
N GLN A 303 2.09 -7.46 -7.61
CA GLN A 303 2.35 -6.07 -7.20
C GLN A 303 3.83 -5.64 -7.36
N PRO A 304 4.85 -6.47 -7.07
CA PRO A 304 6.24 -6.11 -7.36
C PRO A 304 6.51 -5.88 -8.85
N ASN A 305 5.92 -6.69 -9.74
CA ASN A 305 6.04 -6.51 -11.19
C ASN A 305 5.35 -5.23 -11.65
N ALA A 306 4.20 -4.89 -11.08
CA ALA A 306 3.53 -3.61 -11.32
C ALA A 306 4.38 -2.42 -10.84
N GLY A 307 5.01 -2.53 -9.66
CA GLY A 307 5.96 -1.55 -9.14
C GLY A 307 7.16 -1.36 -10.06
N PHE A 308 7.74 -2.44 -10.57
CA PHE A 308 8.82 -2.39 -11.55
C PHE A 308 8.37 -1.71 -12.85
N ALA A 309 7.19 -2.03 -13.38
CA ALA A 309 6.66 -1.39 -14.59
C ALA A 309 6.45 0.14 -14.40
N ASN A 310 5.98 0.56 -13.22
CA ASN A 310 5.87 1.98 -12.89
C ASN A 310 7.23 2.65 -12.76
N TRP A 311 8.20 2.00 -12.10
CA TRP A 311 9.57 2.50 -12.02
C TRP A 311 10.24 2.58 -13.41
N GLN A 312 10.02 1.60 -14.28
CA GLN A 312 10.53 1.63 -15.64
C GLN A 312 9.94 2.81 -16.43
N THR A 313 8.66 3.13 -16.22
CA THR A 313 8.03 4.33 -16.79
C THR A 313 8.76 5.60 -16.34
N LEU A 314 9.17 5.68 -15.07
CA LEU A 314 9.97 6.79 -14.56
C LEU A 314 11.35 6.88 -15.23
N ALA A 315 12.05 5.75 -15.36
CA ALA A 315 13.35 5.69 -16.04
C ALA A 315 13.25 6.15 -17.51
N GLU A 316 12.22 5.70 -18.22
CA GLU A 316 11.92 6.14 -19.59
C GLU A 316 11.56 7.63 -19.65
N ALA A 317 10.78 8.13 -18.69
CA ALA A 317 10.42 9.54 -18.60
C ALA A 317 11.62 10.45 -18.34
N LEU A 318 12.61 9.99 -17.57
CA LEU A 318 13.84 10.74 -17.27
C LEU A 318 14.89 10.68 -18.38
N LEU A 319 14.78 9.74 -19.33
CA LEU A 319 15.77 9.54 -20.38
C LEU A 319 16.07 10.81 -21.21
N PRO A 320 15.09 11.63 -21.65
CA PRO A 320 15.39 12.85 -22.40
C PRO A 320 16.26 13.84 -21.61
N LEU A 321 15.96 14.05 -20.33
CA LEU A 321 16.73 14.92 -19.45
C LEU A 321 18.11 14.33 -19.17
N PHE A 322 18.19 13.04 -18.88
CA PHE A 322 19.45 12.34 -18.65
C PHE A 322 20.42 12.47 -19.84
N LEU A 323 19.93 12.30 -21.07
CA LEU A 323 20.74 12.51 -22.28
C LEU A 323 21.12 13.98 -22.48
N HIS A 324 20.24 14.92 -22.13
CA HIS A 324 20.52 16.35 -22.18
C HIS A 324 21.65 16.74 -21.22
N LEU A 325 21.73 16.09 -20.06
CA LEU A 325 22.76 16.27 -19.03
C LEU A 325 24.08 15.50 -19.32
N GLY A 326 24.22 14.90 -20.51
CA GLY A 326 25.45 14.21 -20.93
C GLY A 326 25.50 12.71 -20.61
N GLY A 327 24.44 12.14 -20.02
CA GLY A 327 24.32 10.70 -19.83
C GLY A 327 24.13 9.93 -21.15
N THR A 328 24.33 8.61 -21.11
CA THR A 328 24.28 7.74 -22.31
C THR A 328 23.14 6.73 -22.25
N ARG A 329 22.58 6.38 -23.42
CA ARG A 329 21.56 5.31 -23.50
C ARG A 329 22.06 3.97 -22.97
N ARG A 330 23.37 3.73 -22.95
CA ARG A 330 23.96 2.50 -22.40
C ARG A 330 23.81 2.47 -20.88
N GLU A 331 24.19 3.54 -20.17
CA GLU A 331 24.06 3.61 -18.71
C GLU A 331 22.62 3.41 -18.25
N MET A 332 21.65 4.06 -18.91
CA MET A 332 20.22 3.86 -18.59
C MET A 332 19.77 2.41 -18.83
N LYS A 333 20.21 1.79 -19.94
CA LYS A 333 19.90 0.38 -20.23
C LYS A 333 20.51 -0.56 -19.20
N ASP A 334 21.76 -0.32 -18.80
CA ASP A 334 22.46 -1.14 -17.82
C ASP A 334 21.75 -1.06 -16.45
N LEU A 335 21.30 0.14 -16.04
CA LEU A 335 20.48 0.34 -14.84
C LEU A 335 19.15 -0.42 -14.92
N VAL A 336 18.39 -0.26 -16.00
CA VAL A 336 17.10 -0.95 -16.19
C VAL A 336 17.29 -2.47 -16.19
N ALA A 337 18.38 -2.99 -16.78
CA ALA A 337 18.63 -4.43 -16.88
C ALA A 337 18.87 -5.10 -15.51
N ARG A 338 19.50 -4.41 -14.55
CA ARG A 338 19.78 -4.96 -13.21
C ARG A 338 18.69 -4.68 -12.16
N THR A 339 17.79 -3.74 -12.42
CA THR A 339 16.77 -3.33 -11.45
C THR A 339 15.75 -4.44 -11.08
N PRO A 340 15.39 -5.40 -11.96
CA PRO A 340 14.55 -6.53 -11.57
C PRO A 340 15.07 -7.29 -10.33
N ASP A 341 16.40 -7.40 -10.18
CA ASP A 341 17.02 -8.10 -9.03
C ASP A 341 16.76 -7.36 -7.71
N VAL A 342 16.59 -6.04 -7.74
CA VAL A 342 16.22 -5.23 -6.55
C VAL A 342 14.83 -5.62 -6.06
N PHE A 343 13.86 -5.72 -6.98
CA PHE A 343 12.48 -6.11 -6.65
C PHE A 343 12.38 -7.56 -6.17
N VAL A 344 13.09 -8.48 -6.85
CA VAL A 344 13.15 -9.90 -6.45
C VAL A 344 13.83 -10.04 -5.09
N GLY A 345 14.93 -9.33 -4.86
CA GLY A 345 15.65 -9.32 -3.58
C GLY A 345 14.77 -8.84 -2.42
N ALA A 346 14.07 -7.72 -2.59
CA ALA A 346 13.16 -7.18 -1.59
C ALA A 346 12.01 -8.15 -1.26
N MET A 347 11.42 -8.78 -2.28
CA MET A 347 10.37 -9.80 -2.10
C MET A 347 10.88 -11.04 -1.35
N ASN A 348 12.04 -11.57 -1.75
CA ASN A 348 12.64 -12.73 -1.08
C ASN A 348 13.01 -12.42 0.37
N GLY A 349 13.45 -11.18 0.66
CA GLY A 349 13.71 -10.73 2.03
C GLY A 349 12.48 -10.79 2.93
N VAL A 350 11.29 -10.48 2.41
CA VAL A 350 10.02 -10.61 3.13
C VAL A 350 9.67 -12.06 3.40
N TRP A 351 9.80 -12.95 2.42
CA TRP A 351 9.49 -14.36 2.63
C TRP A 351 10.42 -15.04 3.62
N ARG A 352 11.71 -14.71 3.56
CA ARG A 352 12.72 -15.14 4.53
C ARG A 352 12.37 -14.70 5.96
N SER A 353 12.10 -13.41 6.16
CA SER A 353 11.83 -12.84 7.49
C SER A 353 10.52 -13.36 8.09
N LYS A 354 9.46 -13.50 7.29
CA LYS A 354 8.18 -14.06 7.74
C LYS A 354 8.27 -15.51 8.21
N LEU A 355 9.25 -16.26 7.70
CA LEU A 355 9.60 -17.61 8.14
C LEU A 355 10.57 -17.63 9.35
N GLY A 356 11.07 -16.48 9.80
CA GLY A 356 11.93 -16.35 10.98
C GLY A 356 13.45 -16.43 10.73
N PHE A 357 13.85 -16.63 9.47
CA PHE A 357 15.26 -16.73 9.05
C PHE A 357 15.94 -15.35 8.99
N LYS A 358 17.24 -15.31 9.28
CA LYS A 358 18.10 -14.13 9.14
C LYS A 358 18.84 -14.16 7.80
N GLU A 359 19.29 -15.33 7.39
CA GLU A 359 20.09 -15.61 6.21
C GLU A 359 19.24 -16.24 5.09
N PRO A 360 19.59 -16.02 3.81
CA PRO A 360 18.80 -16.53 2.68
C PRO A 360 18.85 -18.05 2.46
N THR A 361 19.83 -18.74 3.04
CA THR A 361 20.13 -20.15 2.69
C THR A 361 18.97 -21.08 3.05
N GLY A 362 18.40 -21.76 2.06
CA GLY A 362 17.32 -22.74 2.24
C GLY A 362 15.91 -22.16 2.47
N SER A 363 15.79 -20.87 2.86
CA SER A 363 14.50 -20.26 3.21
C SER A 363 13.51 -20.20 2.05
N MET A 364 14.01 -20.01 0.82
CA MET A 364 13.15 -19.87 -0.36
C MET A 364 12.51 -21.18 -0.82
N GLN A 365 13.19 -22.32 -0.61
CA GLN A 365 12.59 -23.63 -0.88
C GLN A 365 11.45 -23.90 0.12
N LEU A 366 11.71 -23.68 1.42
CA LEU A 366 10.70 -23.81 2.47
C LEU A 366 9.52 -22.86 2.26
N PHE A 367 9.76 -21.65 1.76
CA PHE A 367 8.71 -20.73 1.37
C PHE A 367 7.86 -21.29 0.23
N ALA A 368 8.46 -21.81 -0.85
CA ALA A 368 7.72 -22.37 -1.97
C ALA A 368 6.82 -23.55 -1.54
N GLU A 369 7.33 -24.41 -0.65
CA GLU A 369 6.57 -25.52 -0.07
C GLU A 369 5.41 -25.03 0.83
N PHE A 370 5.64 -24.00 1.64
CA PHE A 370 4.59 -23.41 2.48
C PHE A 370 3.53 -22.67 1.67
N GLU A 371 3.94 -21.95 0.63
CA GLU A 371 3.03 -21.22 -0.25
C GLU A 371 2.12 -22.19 -1.02
N GLU A 372 2.62 -23.36 -1.42
CA GLU A 372 1.79 -24.45 -1.95
C GLU A 372 0.72 -24.89 -0.94
N ILE A 373 1.10 -25.06 0.33
CA ILE A 373 0.17 -25.40 1.40
C ILE A 373 -0.90 -24.30 1.57
N LEU A 374 -0.50 -23.03 1.64
CA LEU A 374 -1.43 -21.90 1.74
C LEU A 374 -2.41 -21.87 0.55
N ARG A 375 -1.92 -22.12 -0.67
CA ARG A 375 -2.72 -22.07 -1.90
C ARG A 375 -3.71 -23.22 -2.00
N ARG A 376 -3.29 -24.44 -1.68
CA ARG A 376 -4.16 -25.64 -1.67
C ARG A 376 -5.28 -25.52 -0.66
N THR A 377 -5.03 -24.87 0.49
CA THR A 377 -5.98 -24.76 1.60
C THR A 377 -6.78 -23.47 1.63
N ARG A 378 -6.35 -22.44 0.88
CA ARG A 378 -6.87 -21.07 1.00
C ARG A 378 -6.88 -20.59 2.45
N ALA A 379 -5.81 -20.91 3.18
CA ALA A 379 -5.65 -20.58 4.59
C ALA A 379 -5.84 -19.08 4.83
N ASP A 380 -6.28 -18.72 6.04
CA ASP A 380 -6.29 -17.33 6.45
C ASP A 380 -4.85 -16.79 6.46
N TYR A 381 -4.57 -15.77 5.64
CA TYR A 381 -3.21 -15.32 5.40
C TYR A 381 -2.53 -14.83 6.68
N THR A 382 -3.20 -13.93 7.40
CA THR A 382 -2.63 -13.31 8.61
C THR A 382 -2.49 -14.31 9.73
N ILE A 383 -3.52 -15.12 9.98
CA ILE A 383 -3.51 -16.11 11.06
C ILE A 383 -2.46 -17.19 10.78
N ALA A 384 -2.34 -17.69 9.54
CA ALA A 384 -1.35 -18.71 9.20
C ALA A 384 0.08 -18.26 9.54
N TRP A 385 0.46 -17.05 9.11
CA TRP A 385 1.78 -16.49 9.41
C TRP A 385 1.98 -16.21 10.90
N ARG A 386 0.96 -15.68 11.60
CA ARG A 386 1.07 -15.38 13.03
C ARG A 386 1.23 -16.66 13.87
N GLN A 387 0.54 -17.73 13.52
CA GLN A 387 0.56 -18.99 14.26
C GLN A 387 1.88 -19.75 14.16
N LEU A 388 2.76 -19.45 13.19
CA LEU A 388 4.11 -19.99 13.15
C LEU A 388 4.90 -19.68 14.44
N ALA A 389 4.69 -18.52 15.06
CA ALA A 389 5.30 -18.21 16.35
C ALA A 389 4.86 -19.19 17.47
N ASN A 390 3.60 -19.61 17.44
CA ASN A 390 3.06 -20.57 18.42
C ASN A 390 3.57 -21.99 18.18
N VAL A 391 3.88 -22.36 16.93
CA VAL A 391 4.58 -23.61 16.61
C VAL A 391 5.98 -23.61 17.23
N VAL A 392 6.72 -22.51 17.09
CA VAL A 392 8.08 -22.36 17.64
C VAL A 392 8.09 -22.36 19.18
N ASP A 393 7.13 -21.71 19.82
CA ASP A 393 6.98 -21.77 21.28
C ASP A 393 6.68 -23.19 21.76
N ALA A 394 5.75 -23.88 21.07
CA ALA A 394 5.42 -25.25 21.40
C ALA A 394 6.63 -26.18 21.24
N ALA A 395 7.40 -26.03 20.16
CA ALA A 395 8.60 -26.82 19.89
C ALA A 395 9.74 -26.63 20.91
N GLN A 396 9.72 -25.54 21.68
CA GLN A 396 10.65 -25.28 22.77
C GLN A 396 10.15 -25.80 24.13
N SER A 397 8.91 -26.29 24.21
CA SER A 397 8.36 -26.85 25.44
C SER A 397 8.95 -28.23 25.73
N ASP A 398 9.28 -28.48 27.00
CA ASP A 398 9.78 -29.78 27.49
C ASP A 398 8.78 -30.95 27.27
N VAL A 399 7.55 -30.64 26.89
CA VAL A 399 6.47 -31.62 26.63
C VAL A 399 6.55 -32.21 25.22
N ILE A 400 7.20 -31.53 24.28
CA ILE A 400 7.31 -31.97 22.88
C ILE A 400 8.53 -32.87 22.72
N SER A 401 8.32 -34.11 22.27
CA SER A 401 9.41 -35.11 22.15
C SER A 401 10.34 -34.88 20.95
N GLY A 402 9.91 -34.06 19.98
CA GLY A 402 10.65 -33.76 18.76
C GLY A 402 9.82 -32.95 17.76
N TYR A 403 10.44 -32.45 16.70
CA TYR A 403 9.76 -31.64 15.67
C TYR A 403 8.78 -32.42 14.78
N ASP A 404 8.64 -33.74 14.98
CA ASP A 404 7.61 -34.59 14.38
C ASP A 404 6.36 -34.78 15.26
N ASP A 405 6.28 -34.12 16.42
CA ASP A 405 5.11 -34.20 17.30
C ASP A 405 3.85 -33.67 16.59
N PRO A 406 2.78 -34.49 16.47
CA PRO A 406 1.53 -34.08 15.81
C PRO A 406 0.86 -32.85 16.43
N SER A 407 1.11 -32.55 17.70
CA SER A 407 0.53 -31.39 18.38
C SER A 407 1.07 -30.05 17.84
N LEU A 408 2.20 -30.05 17.12
CA LEU A 408 2.71 -28.87 16.43
C LEU A 408 1.81 -28.47 15.26
N VAL A 409 1.22 -29.45 14.56
CA VAL A 409 0.25 -29.20 13.48
C VAL A 409 -1.00 -28.50 14.02
N ALA A 410 -1.48 -28.94 15.19
CA ALA A 410 -2.69 -28.39 15.82
C ALA A 410 -2.58 -26.90 16.17
N ARG A 411 -1.36 -26.35 16.29
CA ARG A 411 -1.15 -24.89 16.50
C ARG A 411 -1.59 -24.05 15.32
N LEU A 412 -1.67 -24.65 14.13
CA LEU A 412 -2.08 -23.97 12.92
C LEU A 412 -3.58 -24.12 12.61
N ASP A 413 -4.33 -24.89 13.40
CA ASP A 413 -5.73 -25.24 13.09
C ASP A 413 -6.61 -24.02 12.81
N SER A 414 -6.46 -22.96 13.61
CA SER A 414 -7.23 -21.71 13.45
C SER A 414 -7.05 -21.02 12.08
N ALA A 415 -5.95 -21.27 11.38
CA ALA A 415 -5.68 -20.73 10.05
C ALA A 415 -6.30 -21.58 8.94
N PHE A 416 -6.35 -22.89 9.14
CA PHE A 416 -6.68 -23.88 8.10
C PHE A 416 -8.12 -24.40 8.21
N PHE A 417 -8.60 -24.72 9.43
CA PHE A 417 -9.87 -25.40 9.67
C PHE A 417 -10.87 -24.46 10.36
N GLY A 418 -12.11 -24.37 9.88
CA GLY A 418 -13.10 -23.57 10.59
C GLY A 418 -14.42 -23.19 9.91
N GLN A 419 -14.63 -23.38 8.60
CA GLN A 419 -15.91 -22.97 7.95
C GLN A 419 -16.25 -23.82 6.72
N GLU A 420 -17.49 -23.73 6.21
CA GLU A 420 -18.04 -24.51 5.08
C GLU A 420 -17.14 -24.70 3.85
N GLN A 421 -16.11 -23.86 3.65
CA GLN A 421 -15.04 -24.06 2.66
C GLN A 421 -14.14 -25.29 2.94
N ASP A 422 -14.16 -25.83 4.15
CA ASP A 422 -13.59 -27.15 4.49
C ASP A 422 -14.30 -28.26 3.70
N LYS A 423 -15.51 -28.03 3.18
CA LYS A 423 -16.14 -28.91 2.19
C LYS A 423 -15.40 -28.90 0.87
N LEU A 424 -14.72 -27.83 0.44
CA LEU A 424 -14.02 -27.76 -0.85
C LEU A 424 -12.60 -28.36 -0.82
N LEU A 425 -11.97 -28.47 0.34
CA LEU A 425 -10.79 -29.32 0.52
C LEU A 425 -11.13 -30.80 0.25
N LEU A 426 -12.41 -31.17 0.36
CA LEU A 426 -12.86 -32.56 0.46
C LEU A 426 -13.88 -32.98 -0.63
N ASP A 427 -14.65 -32.07 -1.21
CA ASP A 427 -15.64 -32.34 -2.25
C ASP A 427 -15.12 -31.99 -3.65
N GLY A 428 -14.60 -33.03 -4.29
CA GLY A 428 -15.07 -33.40 -5.62
C GLY A 428 -16.25 -34.37 -5.50
N GLY A 429 -17.31 -34.01 -4.76
CA GLY A 429 -18.59 -34.70 -4.78
C GLY A 429 -18.67 -36.10 -4.16
N ALA A 430 -17.87 -36.42 -3.12
CA ALA A 430 -18.05 -37.69 -2.40
C ALA A 430 -17.70 -37.51 -0.91
N GLN A 431 -18.64 -37.85 -0.03
CA GLN A 431 -18.45 -37.87 1.42
C GLN A 431 -17.36 -38.86 1.88
N ASP A 432 -17.02 -39.86 1.05
CA ASP A 432 -15.92 -40.80 1.28
C ASP A 432 -14.57 -40.18 0.90
N GLY A 433 -13.66 -40.06 1.88
CA GLY A 433 -12.28 -39.57 1.70
C GLY A 433 -11.96 -38.21 2.35
N THR A 434 -12.94 -37.59 3.02
CA THR A 434 -12.80 -36.34 3.78
C THR A 434 -11.71 -36.44 4.86
N ALA A 435 -11.79 -37.46 5.71
CA ALA A 435 -10.83 -37.71 6.77
C ALA A 435 -9.43 -38.10 6.25
N GLU A 436 -9.36 -38.86 5.15
CA GLU A 436 -8.09 -39.28 4.56
C GLU A 436 -7.32 -38.12 3.94
N LYS A 437 -8.01 -37.22 3.25
CA LYS A 437 -7.42 -35.98 2.71
C LYS A 437 -6.95 -35.05 3.82
N LYS A 438 -7.73 -34.91 4.90
CA LYS A 438 -7.31 -34.16 6.09
C LYS A 438 -6.03 -34.78 6.70
N ALA A 439 -6.02 -36.09 6.92
CA ALA A 439 -4.86 -36.78 7.47
C ALA A 439 -3.63 -36.70 6.53
N ALA A 440 -3.83 -36.72 5.21
CA ALA A 440 -2.75 -36.51 4.23
C ALA A 440 -2.19 -35.09 4.32
N PHE A 441 -3.06 -34.08 4.42
CA PHE A 441 -2.65 -32.70 4.64
C PHE A 441 -1.87 -32.50 5.95
N GLU A 442 -2.37 -33.06 7.06
CA GLU A 442 -1.68 -32.98 8.36
C GLU A 442 -0.30 -33.64 8.30
N ARG A 443 -0.13 -34.73 7.52
CA ARG A 443 1.18 -35.34 7.27
C ARG A 443 2.10 -34.44 6.45
N ASP A 444 1.62 -33.88 5.34
CA ASP A 444 2.39 -32.94 4.51
C ASP A 444 2.88 -31.74 5.36
N LEU A 445 1.98 -31.18 6.19
CA LEU A 445 2.27 -30.06 7.07
C LEU A 445 3.25 -30.42 8.18
N ALA A 446 3.12 -31.61 8.80
CA ALA A 446 4.08 -32.09 9.79
C ALA A 446 5.49 -32.26 9.21
N VAL A 447 5.61 -32.81 7.99
CA VAL A 447 6.88 -32.94 7.28
C VAL A 447 7.51 -31.56 7.05
N TRP A 448 6.72 -30.60 6.59
CA TRP A 448 7.19 -29.23 6.39
C TRP A 448 7.61 -28.54 7.69
N ILE A 449 6.81 -28.65 8.76
CA ILE A 449 7.14 -28.08 10.09
C ILE A 449 8.47 -28.63 10.59
N LYS A 450 8.68 -29.95 10.49
CA LYS A 450 9.94 -30.58 10.90
C LYS A 450 11.13 -30.03 10.13
N ALA A 451 11.03 -29.92 8.81
CA ALA A 451 12.09 -29.37 7.97
C ALA A 451 12.37 -27.89 8.31
N TRP A 452 11.32 -27.09 8.47
CA TRP A 452 11.40 -25.67 8.80
C TRP A 452 12.03 -25.41 10.16
N LEU A 453 11.57 -26.08 11.22
CA LEU A 453 12.14 -25.95 12.57
C LEU A 453 13.59 -26.44 12.64
N SER A 454 13.92 -27.51 11.91
CA SER A 454 15.31 -28.01 11.85
C SER A 454 16.23 -26.99 11.21
N ALA A 455 15.82 -26.41 10.08
CA ALA A 455 16.59 -25.38 9.39
C ALA A 455 16.77 -24.11 10.24
N LEU A 456 15.70 -23.67 10.93
CA LEU A 456 15.78 -22.53 11.85
C LEU A 456 16.72 -22.80 13.03
N ALA A 457 16.63 -23.99 13.63
CA ALA A 457 17.46 -24.37 14.76
C ALA A 457 18.94 -24.47 14.35
N GLU A 458 19.24 -24.94 13.14
CA GLU A 458 20.61 -24.97 12.60
C GLU A 458 21.16 -23.55 12.40
N GLU A 459 20.39 -22.67 11.74
CA GLU A 459 20.81 -21.28 11.49
C GLU A 459 20.99 -20.46 12.77
N SER A 460 20.03 -20.58 13.70
CA SER A 460 20.00 -19.77 14.92
C SER A 460 20.69 -20.44 16.12
N SER A 461 21.31 -21.61 15.94
CA SER A 461 21.87 -22.43 17.04
C SER A 461 20.84 -22.72 18.15
N GLY A 462 19.61 -23.03 17.74
CA GLY A 462 18.44 -23.22 18.59
C GLY A 462 17.27 -22.31 18.19
N LEU A 463 16.14 -22.45 18.89
CA LEU A 463 14.90 -21.70 18.59
C LEU A 463 14.68 -20.47 19.48
N VAL A 464 15.61 -20.19 20.40
CA VAL A 464 15.49 -19.07 21.35
C VAL A 464 15.35 -17.74 20.59
N GLY A 465 14.31 -16.99 20.93
CA GLY A 465 13.99 -15.69 20.32
C GLY A 465 13.46 -15.75 18.88
N VAL A 466 13.31 -16.94 18.27
CA VAL A 466 12.72 -17.08 16.92
C VAL A 466 11.24 -16.69 16.94
N ALA A 467 10.48 -17.11 17.94
CA ALA A 467 9.06 -16.78 18.07
C ALA A 467 8.82 -15.27 18.18
N ASP A 468 9.68 -14.55 18.92
CA ASP A 468 9.59 -13.09 19.03
C ASP A 468 9.87 -12.39 17.70
N ARG A 469 10.84 -12.86 16.92
CA ARG A 469 11.07 -12.36 15.55
C ARG A 469 9.85 -12.58 14.67
N LEU A 470 9.26 -13.78 14.71
CA LEU A 470 8.04 -14.09 13.98
C LEU A 470 6.88 -13.15 14.39
N ARG A 471 6.73 -12.85 15.68
CA ARG A 471 5.71 -11.91 16.17
C ARG A 471 5.96 -10.46 15.77
N GLN A 472 7.22 -10.05 15.63
CA GLN A 472 7.58 -8.71 15.18
C GLN A 472 7.38 -8.53 13.67
N GLU A 473 7.46 -9.62 12.91
CA GLU A 473 7.33 -9.61 11.45
C GLU A 473 5.89 -9.85 10.97
N ASN A 474 5.19 -10.78 11.62
CA ASN A 474 3.85 -11.23 11.26
C ASN A 474 2.80 -10.56 12.17
N PRO A 475 2.00 -9.60 11.66
CA PRO A 475 1.01 -8.90 12.48
C PRO A 475 -0.08 -9.84 12.98
N LYS A 476 -0.65 -9.52 14.14
CA LYS A 476 -1.83 -10.22 14.66
C LYS A 476 -3.11 -9.62 14.07
N PHE A 477 -3.16 -8.30 13.92
CA PHE A 477 -4.32 -7.57 13.42
C PHE A 477 -3.98 -6.84 12.11
N ILE A 478 -4.93 -6.89 11.18
CA ILE A 478 -4.92 -6.15 9.91
C ILE A 478 -6.30 -5.52 9.70
N PRO A 479 -6.41 -4.43 8.91
CA PRO A 479 -7.69 -3.80 8.54
C PRO A 479 -8.51 -4.67 7.58
N ARG A 480 -9.07 -5.77 8.10
CA ARG A 480 -9.91 -6.66 7.30
C ARG A 480 -11.11 -5.90 6.80
N GLU A 481 -11.53 -6.24 5.59
CA GLU A 481 -12.59 -5.48 4.92
C GLU A 481 -13.86 -5.42 5.74
N TRP A 482 -14.21 -6.53 6.39
CA TRP A 482 -15.40 -6.58 7.24
C TRP A 482 -15.30 -5.66 8.46
N MET A 483 -14.11 -5.47 9.05
CA MET A 483 -13.95 -4.51 10.15
C MET A 483 -14.25 -3.09 9.65
N LEU A 484 -13.77 -2.75 8.46
CA LEU A 484 -14.01 -1.44 7.84
C LEU A 484 -15.50 -1.24 7.52
N VAL A 485 -16.19 -2.30 7.08
CA VAL A 485 -17.65 -2.27 6.87
C VAL A 485 -18.40 -1.99 8.15
N ASP A 486 -18.06 -2.69 9.24
CA ASP A 486 -18.70 -2.46 10.54
C ASP A 486 -18.50 -1.00 11.00
N ALA A 487 -17.30 -0.44 10.76
CA ALA A 487 -16.97 0.93 11.12
C ALA A 487 -17.79 1.96 10.33
N TYR A 488 -17.88 1.85 9.00
CA TYR A 488 -18.65 2.82 8.23
C TYR A 488 -20.17 2.63 8.36
N ASP A 489 -20.66 1.41 8.63
CA ASP A 489 -22.08 1.15 8.88
C ASP A 489 -22.53 1.74 10.22
N ALA A 490 -21.66 1.72 11.24
CA ALA A 490 -21.89 2.39 12.52
C ALA A 490 -21.83 3.92 12.35
N ALA A 491 -20.81 4.43 11.67
CA ALA A 491 -20.62 5.86 11.45
C ALA A 491 -21.76 6.50 10.64
N ALA A 492 -22.32 5.78 9.66
CA ALA A 492 -23.50 6.23 8.92
C ALA A 492 -24.75 6.41 9.81
N LYS A 493 -24.76 5.81 11.00
CA LYS A 493 -25.82 5.97 12.02
C LYS A 493 -25.43 6.95 13.14
N GLY A 494 -24.32 7.67 12.98
CA GLY A 494 -23.79 8.61 13.96
C GLY A 494 -22.94 7.98 15.07
N ASP A 495 -22.61 6.69 14.99
CA ASP A 495 -21.76 6.01 15.96
C ASP A 495 -20.32 5.90 15.46
N MET A 496 -19.44 6.73 16.03
CA MET A 496 -18.01 6.75 15.70
C MET A 496 -17.17 5.80 16.58
N SER A 497 -17.77 5.10 17.55
CA SER A 497 -17.04 4.28 18.52
C SER A 497 -16.25 3.14 17.87
N VAL A 498 -16.79 2.53 16.81
CA VAL A 498 -16.13 1.45 16.06
C VAL A 498 -14.89 1.97 15.32
N ILE A 499 -14.92 3.20 14.82
CA ILE A 499 -13.73 3.82 14.18
C ILE A 499 -12.62 4.01 15.22
N ILE A 500 -12.97 4.54 16.40
CA ILE A 500 -12.02 4.78 17.49
C ILE A 500 -11.41 3.45 17.97
N GLU A 501 -12.24 2.44 18.23
CA GLU A 501 -11.78 1.11 18.65
C GLU A 501 -10.85 0.46 17.62
N LEU A 502 -11.16 0.58 16.32
CA LEU A 502 -10.28 0.07 15.27
C LEU A 502 -8.99 0.88 15.12
N HIS A 503 -9.05 2.20 15.28
CA HIS A 503 -7.86 3.04 15.29
C HIS A 503 -6.88 2.60 16.39
N GLU A 504 -7.37 2.47 17.63
CA GLU A 504 -6.59 1.98 18.78
C GLU A 504 -6.04 0.57 18.57
N LEU A 505 -6.85 -0.34 18.01
CA LEU A 505 -6.41 -1.70 17.69
C LEU A 505 -5.21 -1.69 16.72
N PHE A 506 -5.26 -0.81 15.71
CA PHE A 506 -4.26 -0.70 14.66
C PHE A 506 -3.06 0.18 15.03
N GLU A 507 -3.03 0.81 16.22
CA GLU A 507 -1.82 1.47 16.74
C GLU A 507 -0.73 0.47 17.07
N THR A 508 -1.11 -0.73 17.55
CA THR A 508 -0.17 -1.80 17.87
C THR A 508 -0.58 -3.13 17.22
N PRO A 509 -0.53 -3.26 15.89
CA PRO A 509 -1.09 -4.40 15.15
C PRO A 509 -0.35 -5.73 15.42
N TYR A 510 0.83 -5.66 16.03
CA TYR A 510 1.66 -6.82 16.43
C TYR A 510 1.44 -7.27 17.88
N ALA A 511 0.80 -6.43 18.70
CA ALA A 511 0.55 -6.72 20.10
C ALA A 511 -0.53 -7.79 20.25
N GLU A 512 -0.49 -8.52 21.38
CA GLU A 512 -1.49 -9.54 21.67
C GLU A 512 -2.87 -8.96 21.98
N HIS A 513 -2.93 -7.72 22.48
CA HIS A 513 -4.15 -7.02 22.91
C HIS A 513 -4.97 -7.80 23.95
N THR A 514 -6.11 -7.26 24.39
CA THR A 514 -6.98 -7.92 25.38
C THR A 514 -7.63 -9.18 24.79
N THR A 515 -8.08 -10.08 25.66
CA THR A 515 -8.86 -11.28 25.24
C THR A 515 -10.12 -10.89 24.49
N GLU A 516 -10.76 -9.78 24.87
CA GLU A 516 -11.99 -9.29 24.25
C GLU A 516 -11.75 -8.82 22.81
N LEU A 517 -10.73 -7.99 22.58
CA LEU A 517 -10.31 -7.59 21.23
C LEU A 517 -9.82 -8.77 20.39
N THR A 518 -9.08 -9.71 21.00
CA THR A 518 -8.64 -10.94 20.33
C THR A 518 -9.82 -11.77 19.86
N ASN A 519 -10.81 -12.03 20.72
CA ASN A 519 -11.98 -12.82 20.36
C ASN A 519 -12.83 -12.13 19.28
N LYS A 520 -12.89 -10.80 19.32
CA LYS A 520 -13.66 -10.00 18.36
C LYS A 520 -13.01 -9.94 16.98
N TYR A 521 -11.69 -9.69 16.93
CA TYR A 521 -10.99 -9.30 15.70
C TYR A 521 -9.94 -10.30 15.19
N TYR A 522 -9.32 -11.11 16.05
CA TYR A 522 -8.36 -12.14 15.64
C TYR A 522 -9.07 -13.46 15.30
N ARG A 523 -9.92 -13.40 14.27
CA ARG A 523 -10.71 -14.54 13.79
C ARG A 523 -10.87 -14.51 12.28
N ARG A 524 -11.14 -15.68 11.71
CA ARG A 524 -11.56 -15.82 10.31
C ARG A 524 -12.91 -15.11 10.10
N ALA A 525 -13.06 -14.46 8.94
CA ALA A 525 -14.36 -13.94 8.51
C ALA A 525 -15.37 -15.10 8.34
N SER A 526 -16.64 -14.88 8.71
CA SER A 526 -17.72 -15.86 8.44
C SER A 526 -18.18 -15.83 6.99
N PRO A 527 -18.81 -16.88 6.44
CA PRO A 527 -19.26 -16.86 5.06
C PRO A 527 -20.34 -15.77 4.87
N GLU A 528 -21.16 -15.56 5.89
CA GLU A 528 -22.14 -14.46 5.96
C GLU A 528 -21.44 -13.09 5.85
N VAL A 529 -20.37 -12.89 6.63
CA VAL A 529 -19.57 -11.66 6.62
C VAL A 529 -18.82 -11.48 5.31
N LEU A 530 -18.36 -12.55 4.64
CA LEU A 530 -17.72 -12.45 3.34
C LEU A 530 -18.71 -12.24 2.19
N ASN A 531 -19.99 -12.53 2.40
CA ASN A 531 -21.01 -12.40 1.37
C ASN A 531 -21.78 -11.07 1.45
N ARG A 532 -21.67 -10.28 2.52
CA ARG A 532 -22.42 -9.01 2.62
C ARG A 532 -21.94 -7.95 1.60
N PRO A 533 -22.80 -6.97 1.24
CA PRO A 533 -22.39 -5.79 0.49
C PRO A 533 -21.21 -5.09 1.18
N GLY A 534 -20.24 -4.61 0.40
CA GLY A 534 -19.02 -4.00 0.95
C GLY A 534 -17.85 -4.99 1.09
N THR A 535 -18.09 -6.21 1.55
CA THR A 535 -17.02 -7.21 1.78
C THR A 535 -16.79 -8.15 0.61
N ALA A 536 -17.87 -8.56 -0.07
CA ALA A 536 -17.85 -9.61 -1.08
C ALA A 536 -17.12 -9.27 -2.39
N PHE A 537 -16.36 -8.17 -2.45
CA PHE A 537 -15.69 -7.76 -3.67
C PHE A 537 -14.50 -8.67 -4.02
N MET A 538 -14.85 -9.59 -4.93
CA MET A 538 -14.04 -10.36 -5.88
C MET A 538 -13.29 -11.59 -5.37
N THR A 539 -13.90 -12.75 -5.65
CA THR A 539 -13.20 -14.01 -5.94
C THR A 539 -13.37 -14.35 -7.41
#